data_AF-A0A1H4T507-F1
#
_entry.id   AF-A0A1H4T507-F1
#
_cell.length_a   1.000
_cell.length_b   1.000
_cell.length_c   1.000
_cell.angle_alpha   90.00
_cell.angle_beta   90.00
_cell.angle_gamma   90.00
#
_symmetry.space_group_name_H-M   'P 1'
#
loop_
_entity.id
_entity.type
_entity.pdbx_description
1 polymer ?
#
loop_
_entity_poly.entity_id
_entity_poly.type
_entity_poly.pdbx_seq_one_letter_code
_entity_poly.pdbx_strand_id
1 'polypeptide(L)'
;MIPPGHRVFAQYAHAPNALGYCGPPGSERLQAVACGGTPETDVVAMARQFSGAWPYQEVIARLAGIADPLDERVVRGYWIADELSDHIDRAEFGSALLSRLASQAGHYWKHLTSDLLGEAAPTHNFHVFGVYPWSRLLDTGMPQPLQVLDSCRIRWGEVVGVDTDRALVRSRRLSWDGTRLSLGPEQDDPADYRVPEGTFVHDLAVGDRVAVHWDFVCDRLDPDQVERLARQTEWQLAQTNRRLDREVTTTSPKRTDGNVSRLP
;
A
#
# COMPACT_ATOMS: atom_id res chain seq x y z
N MET A 1 14.26 8.94 23.21
CA MET A 1 14.33 8.93 21.73
C MET A 1 13.29 7.93 21.25
N ILE A 2 12.50 8.27 20.23
CA ILE A 2 11.52 7.34 19.66
C ILE A 2 12.26 6.21 18.92
N PRO A 3 11.86 4.94 19.09
CA PRO A 3 12.40 3.85 18.29
C PRO A 3 12.20 4.10 16.79
N PRO A 4 13.23 3.91 15.93
CA PRO A 4 13.14 4.25 14.51
C PRO A 4 11.91 3.68 13.80
N GLY A 5 11.58 2.40 14.02
CA GLY A 5 10.41 1.78 13.38
C GLY A 5 9.07 2.36 13.83
N HIS A 6 8.97 2.90 15.05
CA HIS A 6 7.77 3.63 15.48
C HIS A 6 7.59 4.93 14.69
N ARG A 7 8.69 5.64 14.43
CA ARG A 7 8.69 6.84 13.60
C ARG A 7 8.31 6.53 12.16
N VAL A 8 8.92 5.51 11.55
CA VAL A 8 8.58 5.06 10.20
C VAL A 8 7.11 4.65 10.13
N PHE A 9 6.60 3.90 11.10
CA PHE A 9 5.19 3.52 11.13
C PHE A 9 4.28 4.75 11.09
N ALA A 10 4.58 5.77 11.90
CA ALA A 10 3.80 6.99 11.93
C ALA A 10 3.88 7.80 10.63
N GLN A 11 5.05 7.91 10.01
CA GLN A 11 5.25 8.62 8.74
C GLN A 11 4.34 8.09 7.62
N TYR A 12 4.19 6.77 7.53
CA TYR A 12 3.38 6.13 6.49
C TYR A 12 1.91 5.96 6.89
N ALA A 13 1.61 5.78 8.18
CA ALA A 13 0.24 5.57 8.64
C ALA A 13 -0.57 6.87 8.81
N HIS A 14 0.09 8.02 8.96
CA HIS A 14 -0.56 9.30 9.29
C HIS A 14 -1.58 9.75 8.25
N ALA A 15 -1.17 9.95 6.99
CA ALA A 15 -2.03 10.57 5.97
C ALA A 15 -3.36 9.82 5.75
N PRO A 16 -3.40 8.49 5.50
CA PRO A 16 -4.67 7.77 5.40
C PRO A 16 -5.47 7.78 6.72
N ASN A 17 -4.81 7.81 7.88
CA ASN A 17 -5.49 7.87 9.18
C ASN A 17 -6.17 9.23 9.40
N ALA A 18 -5.49 10.32 9.06
CA ALA A 18 -6.05 11.67 9.11
C ALA A 18 -7.27 11.84 8.18
N LEU A 19 -7.28 11.13 7.06
CA LEU A 19 -8.39 11.07 6.11
C LEU A 19 -9.49 10.06 6.50
N GLY A 20 -9.32 9.30 7.58
CA GLY A 20 -10.30 8.33 8.08
C GLY A 20 -10.33 6.99 7.34
N TYR A 21 -9.32 6.67 6.51
CA TYR A 21 -9.25 5.41 5.77
C TYR A 21 -8.73 4.23 6.59
N CYS A 22 -7.98 4.47 7.67
CA CYS A 22 -7.47 3.41 8.53
C CYS A 22 -7.18 3.90 9.96
N GLY A 23 -6.96 2.96 10.88
CA GLY A 23 -6.53 3.26 12.24
C GLY A 23 -7.59 3.90 13.15
N PRO A 24 -7.24 4.15 14.42
CA PRO A 24 -8.15 4.79 15.37
C PRO A 24 -8.20 6.32 15.17
N PRO A 25 -9.20 7.01 15.75
CA PRO A 25 -9.21 8.47 15.81
C PRO A 25 -7.96 9.03 16.50
N GLY A 26 -7.56 10.25 16.11
CA GLY A 26 -6.48 10.99 16.76
C GLY A 26 -5.14 10.91 16.02
N SER A 27 -5.15 11.26 14.73
CA SER A 27 -3.98 11.23 13.85
C SER A 27 -2.88 12.23 14.26
N GLU A 28 -3.22 13.27 15.02
CA GLU A 28 -2.28 14.24 15.61
C GLU A 28 -1.19 13.56 16.46
N ARG A 29 -1.53 12.44 17.11
CA ARG A 29 -0.54 11.65 17.86
C ARG A 29 0.50 11.02 16.94
N LEU A 30 0.13 10.61 15.73
CA LEU A 30 1.09 10.14 14.73
C LEU A 30 1.94 11.29 14.17
N GLN A 31 1.39 12.50 14.04
CA GLN A 31 2.13 13.67 13.55
C GLN A 31 3.34 13.96 14.44
N ALA A 32 3.13 14.02 15.75
CA ALA A 32 4.20 14.24 16.72
C ALA A 32 5.29 13.16 16.63
N VAL A 33 4.90 11.88 16.53
CA VAL A 33 5.83 10.74 16.41
C VAL A 33 6.62 10.80 15.10
N ALA A 34 5.95 11.08 13.97
CA ALA A 34 6.57 11.16 12.65
C ALA A 34 7.57 12.33 12.54
N CYS A 35 7.26 13.47 13.19
CA CYS A 35 8.15 14.62 13.29
C CYS A 35 9.33 14.40 14.27
N GLY A 36 9.41 13.24 14.94
CA GLY A 36 10.50 12.91 15.87
C GLY A 36 10.33 13.47 17.29
N GLY A 37 9.20 14.12 17.59
CA GLY A 37 8.85 14.50 18.96
C GLY A 37 8.47 13.26 19.78
N THR A 38 8.68 13.29 21.10
CA THR A 38 8.29 12.19 22.02
C THR A 38 6.95 12.51 22.70
N PRO A 39 5.79 12.21 22.09
CA PRO A 39 4.52 12.38 22.77
C PRO A 39 4.35 11.31 23.86
N GLU A 40 3.44 11.55 24.80
CA GLU A 40 2.88 10.54 25.72
C GLU A 40 1.97 9.55 24.94
N THR A 41 2.42 9.07 23.78
CA THR A 41 1.68 8.16 22.92
C THR A 41 2.27 6.77 23.02
N ASP A 42 1.44 5.82 23.44
CA ASP A 42 1.73 4.40 23.26
C ASP A 42 1.50 4.03 21.79
N VAL A 43 2.56 4.17 20.98
CA VAL A 43 2.54 3.86 19.54
C VAL A 43 2.19 2.39 19.30
N VAL A 44 2.57 1.48 20.19
CA VAL A 44 2.27 0.04 20.05
C VAL A 44 0.77 -0.20 20.21
N ALA A 45 0.16 0.36 21.26
CA ALA A 45 -1.28 0.27 21.48
C ALA A 45 -2.09 0.91 20.34
N MET A 46 -1.57 1.99 19.76
CA MET A 46 -2.18 2.62 18.58
C MET A 46 -2.02 1.78 17.31
N ALA A 47 -0.81 1.28 17.03
CA ALA A 47 -0.51 0.46 15.86
C ALA A 47 -1.39 -0.80 15.80
N ARG A 48 -1.63 -1.45 16.94
CA ARG A 48 -2.54 -2.60 17.07
C ARG A 48 -3.97 -2.37 16.58
N GLN A 49 -4.40 -1.12 16.50
CA GLN A 49 -5.73 -0.73 16.02
C GLN A 49 -5.78 -0.50 14.50
N PHE A 50 -4.63 -0.53 13.81
CA PHE A 50 -4.57 -0.49 12.34
C PHE A 50 -4.84 -1.89 11.79
N SER A 51 -6.13 -2.19 11.60
CA SER A 51 -6.60 -3.50 11.13
C SER A 51 -5.91 -3.96 9.84
N GLY A 52 -5.55 -3.06 8.92
CA GLY A 52 -4.79 -3.40 7.71
C GLY A 52 -3.29 -3.65 7.96
N ALA A 53 -2.59 -2.71 8.59
CA ALA A 53 -1.13 -2.76 8.71
C ALA A 53 -0.62 -3.73 9.78
N TRP A 54 -1.25 -3.75 10.96
CA TRP A 54 -0.76 -4.51 12.10
C TRP A 54 -0.65 -6.02 11.85
N PRO A 55 -1.68 -6.71 11.28
CA PRO A 55 -1.57 -8.15 11.02
C PRO A 55 -0.46 -8.51 10.04
N TYR A 56 -0.18 -7.64 9.06
CA TYR A 56 0.93 -7.84 8.13
C TYR A 56 2.27 -7.77 8.88
N GLN A 57 2.46 -6.74 9.69
CA GLN A 57 3.69 -6.54 10.44
C GLN A 57 3.94 -7.67 11.45
N GLU A 58 2.89 -8.18 12.13
CA GLU A 58 3.00 -9.37 12.99
C GLU A 58 3.47 -10.61 12.21
N VAL A 59 2.92 -10.84 11.02
CA VAL A 59 3.29 -11.99 10.18
C VAL A 59 4.71 -11.84 9.63
N ILE A 60 5.07 -10.65 9.14
CA ILE A 60 6.41 -10.35 8.63
C ILE A 60 7.45 -10.55 9.74
N ALA A 61 7.23 -9.96 10.91
CA ALA A 61 8.13 -10.10 12.05
C ALA A 61 8.32 -11.56 12.44
N ARG A 62 7.23 -12.34 12.54
CA ARG A 62 7.30 -13.77 12.86
C ARG A 62 8.11 -14.56 11.83
N LEU A 63 7.84 -14.39 10.54
CA LEU A 63 8.54 -15.13 9.48
C LEU A 63 10.01 -14.71 9.35
N ALA A 64 10.32 -13.47 9.71
CA ALA A 64 11.68 -12.95 9.79
C ALA A 64 12.44 -13.33 11.09
N GLY A 65 11.77 -13.96 12.06
CA GLY A 65 12.35 -14.22 13.38
C GLY A 65 12.63 -12.96 14.21
N ILE A 66 11.90 -11.87 13.95
CA ILE A 66 12.00 -10.60 14.66
C ILE A 66 10.88 -10.52 15.71
N ALA A 67 11.25 -10.20 16.95
CA ALA A 67 10.30 -10.20 18.07
C ALA A 67 9.32 -9.03 18.04
N ASP A 68 9.74 -7.87 17.52
CA ASP A 68 8.96 -6.63 17.52
C ASP A 68 8.35 -6.37 16.12
N PRO A 69 7.02 -6.36 15.98
CA PRO A 69 6.34 -5.95 14.74
C PRO A 69 6.60 -4.49 14.33
N LEU A 70 7.09 -3.66 15.25
CA LEU A 70 7.52 -2.28 14.96
C LEU A 70 9.04 -2.13 14.85
N ASP A 71 9.80 -3.23 14.71
CA ASP A 71 11.20 -3.15 14.28
C ASP A 71 11.27 -2.43 12.93
N GLU A 72 12.23 -1.50 12.78
CA GLU A 72 12.33 -0.66 11.59
C GLU A 72 12.35 -1.47 10.29
N ARG A 73 13.03 -2.62 10.28
CA ARG A 73 13.13 -3.49 9.10
C ARG A 73 11.78 -4.10 8.72
N VAL A 74 10.97 -4.47 9.71
CA VAL A 74 9.61 -5.00 9.50
C VAL A 74 8.71 -3.91 8.94
N VAL A 75 8.78 -2.71 9.53
CA VAL A 75 7.96 -1.57 9.13
C VAL A 75 8.31 -1.10 7.72
N ARG A 76 9.60 -0.92 7.41
CA ARG A 76 10.06 -0.58 6.06
C ARG A 76 9.73 -1.67 5.05
N GLY A 77 9.96 -2.93 5.40
CA GLY A 77 9.62 -4.08 4.57
C GLY A 77 8.14 -4.12 4.19
N TYR A 78 7.24 -3.77 5.12
CA TYR A 78 5.82 -3.64 4.83
C TYR A 78 5.51 -2.47 3.88
N TRP A 79 6.02 -1.27 4.14
CA TRP A 79 5.61 -0.08 3.39
C TRP A 79 6.27 0.06 2.02
N ILE A 80 7.60 -0.09 1.94
CA ILE A 80 8.37 0.19 0.72
C ILE A 80 9.00 -1.04 0.08
N ALA A 81 8.83 -2.22 0.69
CA ALA A 81 9.63 -3.41 0.41
C ALA A 81 11.12 -3.17 0.69
N ASP A 82 11.73 -4.10 1.41
CA ASP A 82 13.14 -4.03 1.78
C ASP A 82 13.75 -5.43 1.64
N GLU A 83 15.06 -5.57 1.87
CA GLU A 83 15.78 -6.84 1.81
C GLU A 83 15.09 -7.93 2.65
N LEU A 84 14.53 -7.56 3.81
CA LEU A 84 13.76 -8.46 4.66
C LEU A 84 12.59 -9.11 3.91
N SER A 85 11.86 -8.31 3.13
CA SER A 85 10.68 -8.76 2.38
C SER A 85 11.03 -9.70 1.23
N ASP A 86 12.25 -9.58 0.69
CA ASP A 86 12.74 -10.47 -0.39
C ASP A 86 13.11 -11.87 0.12
N HIS A 87 13.42 -12.00 1.41
CA HIS A 87 13.76 -13.28 2.04
C HIS A 87 12.55 -14.06 2.58
N ILE A 88 11.37 -13.43 2.65
CA ILE A 88 10.14 -14.09 3.10
C ILE A 88 9.49 -14.80 1.91
N ASP A 89 9.26 -16.11 2.03
CA ASP A 89 8.51 -16.86 1.04
C ASP A 89 7.06 -16.34 0.96
N ARG A 90 6.62 -16.02 -0.27
CA ARG A 90 5.32 -15.41 -0.52
C ARG A 90 4.15 -16.33 -0.23
N ALA A 91 4.31 -17.63 -0.49
CA ALA A 91 3.27 -18.62 -0.25
C ALA A 91 3.12 -18.90 1.26
N GLU A 92 4.23 -18.97 1.97
CA GLU A 92 4.26 -19.04 3.43
C GLU A 92 3.63 -17.80 4.04
N PHE A 93 4.03 -16.60 3.59
CA PHE A 93 3.43 -15.33 4.02
C PHE A 93 1.92 -15.30 3.83
N GLY A 94 1.44 -15.60 2.62
CA GLY A 94 0.02 -15.58 2.31
C GLY A 94 -0.78 -16.57 3.17
N SER A 95 -0.27 -17.79 3.35
CA SER A 95 -0.91 -18.83 4.18
C SER A 95 -0.96 -18.41 5.66
N ALA A 96 0.13 -17.82 6.15
CA ALA A 96 0.25 -17.28 7.49
C ALA A 96 -0.72 -16.12 7.75
N LEU A 97 -0.84 -15.20 6.80
CA LEU A 97 -1.73 -14.05 6.89
C LEU A 97 -3.19 -14.49 6.85
N LEU A 98 -3.55 -15.38 5.92
CA LEU A 98 -4.89 -15.97 5.83
C LEU A 98 -5.26 -16.68 7.15
N SER A 99 -4.36 -17.49 7.70
CA SER A 99 -4.59 -18.21 8.96
C SER A 99 -4.79 -17.26 10.15
N ARG A 100 -4.01 -16.17 10.21
CA ARG A 100 -4.09 -15.15 11.26
C ARG A 100 -5.42 -14.39 11.25
N LEU A 101 -6.03 -14.25 10.08
CA LEU A 101 -7.23 -13.45 9.85
C LEU A 101 -8.50 -14.28 9.64
N ALA A 102 -8.38 -15.60 9.44
CA ALA A 102 -9.52 -16.51 9.28
C ALA A 102 -10.51 -16.45 10.47
N SER A 103 -10.02 -16.20 11.68
CA SER A 103 -10.85 -16.01 12.88
C SER A 103 -11.46 -14.60 13.01
N GLN A 104 -10.96 -13.65 12.22
CA GLN A 104 -11.37 -12.23 12.19
C GLN A 104 -12.10 -11.87 10.89
N ALA A 105 -12.57 -12.86 10.13
CA ALA A 105 -13.16 -12.73 8.80
C ALA A 105 -14.51 -11.98 8.81
N GLY A 106 -14.48 -10.70 9.16
CA GLY A 106 -15.52 -9.73 8.84
C GLY A 106 -15.40 -9.24 7.40
N HIS A 107 -16.34 -8.40 6.97
CA HIS A 107 -16.43 -7.87 5.61
C HIS A 107 -15.12 -7.28 5.06
N TYR A 108 -14.25 -6.73 5.92
CA TYR A 108 -12.99 -6.12 5.54
C TYR A 108 -12.00 -7.09 4.87
N TRP A 109 -11.98 -8.36 5.29
CA TRP A 109 -11.05 -9.38 4.78
C TRP A 109 -11.69 -10.35 3.79
N LYS A 110 -12.91 -10.04 3.30
CA LYS A 110 -13.72 -10.91 2.43
C LYS A 110 -12.95 -11.46 1.22
N HIS A 111 -12.00 -10.69 0.69
CA HIS A 111 -11.26 -11.05 -0.51
C HIS A 111 -9.97 -11.82 -0.24
N LEU A 112 -9.50 -11.88 1.00
CA LEU A 112 -8.35 -12.70 1.37
C LEU A 112 -8.79 -14.16 1.47
N THR A 113 -8.69 -14.88 0.35
CA THR A 113 -9.00 -16.31 0.22
C THR A 113 -7.79 -17.09 -0.29
N SER A 114 -7.89 -18.42 -0.31
CA SER A 114 -6.86 -19.29 -0.92
C SER A 114 -6.55 -18.92 -2.37
N ASP A 115 -7.54 -18.44 -3.12
CA ASP A 115 -7.40 -18.11 -4.53
C ASP A 115 -6.55 -16.84 -4.75
N LEU A 116 -6.47 -15.98 -3.74
CA LEU A 116 -5.67 -14.75 -3.77
C LEU A 116 -4.19 -15.00 -3.43
N LEU A 117 -3.84 -16.17 -2.87
CA LEU A 117 -2.48 -16.44 -2.36
C LEU A 117 -1.39 -16.35 -3.46
N GLY A 118 -1.75 -16.55 -4.73
CA GLY A 118 -0.82 -16.35 -5.85
C GLY A 118 -0.35 -14.90 -6.03
N GLU A 119 -1.07 -13.93 -5.45
CA GLU A 119 -0.70 -12.52 -5.44
C GLU A 119 -0.04 -12.07 -4.14
N ALA A 120 0.09 -12.97 -3.15
CA ALA A 120 0.56 -12.62 -1.82
C ALA A 120 1.98 -12.07 -1.85
N ALA A 121 2.20 -10.97 -1.15
CA ALA A 121 3.51 -10.40 -0.90
C ALA A 121 3.52 -9.73 0.48
N PRO A 122 4.64 -9.77 1.21
CA PRO A 122 4.79 -9.17 2.54
C PRO A 122 4.89 -7.64 2.49
N THR A 123 3.95 -6.98 1.80
CA THR A 123 4.01 -5.55 1.47
C THR A 123 2.62 -4.93 1.46
N HIS A 124 2.56 -3.61 1.62
CA HIS A 124 1.33 -2.83 1.58
C HIS A 124 0.62 -2.93 0.23
N ASN A 125 1.37 -3.04 -0.87
CA ASN A 125 0.80 -3.20 -2.21
C ASN A 125 -0.09 -4.45 -2.34
N PHE A 126 0.24 -5.57 -1.68
CA PHE A 126 -0.66 -6.73 -1.68
C PHE A 126 -2.01 -6.42 -1.02
N HIS A 127 -1.98 -5.66 0.07
CA HIS A 127 -3.20 -5.19 0.73
C HIS A 127 -4.04 -4.30 -0.19
N VAL A 128 -3.41 -3.33 -0.84
CA VAL A 128 -4.06 -2.35 -1.73
C VAL A 128 -4.66 -3.00 -2.98
N PHE A 129 -3.91 -3.86 -3.67
CA PHE A 129 -4.31 -4.40 -4.97
C PHE A 129 -5.03 -5.75 -4.89
N GLY A 130 -4.72 -6.57 -3.88
CA GLY A 130 -5.28 -7.91 -3.73
C GLY A 130 -6.46 -7.96 -2.76
N VAL A 131 -6.26 -7.45 -1.54
CA VAL A 131 -7.22 -7.60 -0.43
C VAL A 131 -8.32 -6.54 -0.47
N TYR A 132 -7.97 -5.28 -0.72
CA TYR A 132 -8.94 -4.21 -0.83
C TYR A 132 -9.93 -4.44 -1.99
N PRO A 133 -11.20 -3.98 -1.83
CA PRO A 133 -12.22 -4.20 -2.84
C PRO A 133 -11.98 -3.36 -4.11
N TRP A 134 -11.19 -2.29 -4.03
CA TRP A 134 -11.09 -1.27 -5.08
C TRP A 134 -10.61 -1.79 -6.43
N SER A 135 -9.70 -2.77 -6.49
CA SER A 135 -9.29 -3.36 -7.78
C SER A 135 -10.46 -4.04 -8.52
N ARG A 136 -11.46 -4.52 -7.78
CA ARG A 136 -12.64 -5.23 -8.31
C ARG A 136 -13.75 -4.28 -8.73
N LEU A 137 -13.54 -2.97 -8.59
CA LEU A 137 -14.51 -1.93 -8.94
C LEU A 137 -14.01 -1.07 -10.11
N LEU A 138 -12.87 -1.40 -10.72
CA LEU A 138 -12.25 -0.62 -11.81
C LEU A 138 -13.10 -0.58 -13.09
N ASP A 139 -13.94 -1.58 -13.30
CA ASP A 139 -14.84 -1.69 -14.45
C ASP A 139 -16.17 -0.93 -14.27
N THR A 140 -16.45 -0.42 -13.07
CA THR A 140 -17.70 0.30 -12.77
C THR A 140 -17.82 1.67 -13.46
N GLY A 141 -16.75 2.17 -14.06
CA GLY A 141 -16.68 3.51 -14.67
C GLY A 141 -16.57 4.66 -13.66
N MET A 142 -16.60 4.36 -12.36
CA MET A 142 -16.36 5.34 -11.31
C MET A 142 -14.87 5.72 -11.24
N PRO A 143 -14.50 7.00 -11.03
CA PRO A 143 -13.09 7.40 -10.88
C PRO A 143 -12.47 6.99 -9.54
N GLN A 144 -13.28 6.83 -8.49
CA GLN A 144 -12.82 6.61 -7.12
C GLN A 144 -11.96 5.33 -6.93
N PRO A 145 -12.26 4.18 -7.56
CA PRO A 145 -11.42 2.99 -7.44
C PRO A 145 -9.97 3.21 -7.84
N LEU A 146 -9.72 3.83 -8.99
CA LEU A 146 -8.35 4.13 -9.44
C LEU A 146 -7.68 5.15 -8.51
N GLN A 147 -8.42 6.18 -8.11
CA GLN A 147 -7.92 7.21 -7.19
C GLN A 147 -7.48 6.58 -5.86
N VAL A 148 -8.31 5.74 -5.23
CA VAL A 148 -7.98 5.13 -3.93
C VAL A 148 -6.81 4.15 -4.06
N LEU A 149 -6.75 3.34 -5.12
CA LEU A 149 -5.60 2.46 -5.35
C LEU A 149 -4.30 3.26 -5.51
N ASP A 150 -4.34 4.36 -6.26
CA ASP A 150 -3.16 5.19 -6.51
C ASP A 150 -2.72 5.99 -5.28
N SER A 151 -3.67 6.51 -4.50
CA SER A 151 -3.37 7.23 -3.26
C SER A 151 -2.90 6.29 -2.14
N CYS A 152 -3.39 5.04 -2.11
CA CYS A 152 -3.07 4.08 -1.05
C CYS A 152 -1.83 3.24 -1.34
N ARG A 153 -1.44 3.02 -2.61
CA ARG A 153 -0.11 2.45 -2.88
C ARG A 153 0.96 3.46 -2.45
N ILE A 154 2.12 2.96 -2.06
CA ILE A 154 3.26 3.85 -1.80
C ILE A 154 3.86 4.24 -3.16
N ARG A 155 3.73 5.51 -3.52
CA ARG A 155 4.37 6.07 -4.71
C ARG A 155 5.79 6.48 -4.37
N TRP A 156 6.65 6.52 -5.38
CA TRP A 156 7.95 7.15 -5.31
C TRP A 156 8.06 8.24 -6.37
N GLY A 157 8.91 9.22 -6.13
CA GLY A 157 9.19 10.29 -7.08
C GLY A 157 10.36 11.16 -6.67
N GLU A 158 10.73 12.08 -7.56
CA GLU A 158 11.76 13.09 -7.32
C GLU A 158 11.11 14.43 -7.00
N VAL A 159 11.59 15.11 -5.97
CA VAL A 159 11.17 16.47 -5.65
C VAL A 159 11.74 17.41 -6.71
N VAL A 160 10.88 18.07 -7.47
CA VAL A 160 11.26 19.01 -8.54
C VAL A 160 10.98 20.46 -8.19
N GLY A 161 10.24 20.68 -7.10
CA GLY A 161 10.00 21.99 -6.53
C GLY A 161 9.59 21.87 -5.06
N VAL A 162 9.93 22.86 -4.25
CA VAL A 162 9.47 23.01 -2.88
C VAL A 162 9.04 24.45 -2.72
N ASP A 163 7.78 24.66 -2.35
CA ASP A 163 7.25 25.95 -1.93
C ASP A 163 6.97 25.93 -0.41
N THR A 164 6.37 26.99 0.12
CA THR A 164 6.13 27.13 1.57
C THR A 164 5.19 26.06 2.14
N ASP A 165 4.26 25.56 1.33
CA ASP A 165 3.13 24.75 1.77
C ASP A 165 3.11 23.35 1.12
N ARG A 166 3.73 23.19 -0.04
CA ARG A 166 3.71 21.98 -0.88
C ARG A 166 5.07 21.68 -1.50
N ALA A 167 5.31 20.40 -1.75
CA ALA A 167 6.34 19.93 -2.66
C ALA A 167 5.70 19.56 -4.00
N LEU A 168 6.39 19.80 -5.10
CA LEU A 168 6.08 19.21 -6.40
C LEU A 168 6.95 17.97 -6.57
N VAL A 169 6.29 16.81 -6.74
CA VAL A 169 6.95 15.52 -6.87
C VAL A 169 6.68 14.95 -8.25
N ARG A 170 7.74 14.79 -9.05
CA ARG A 170 7.69 14.08 -10.33
C ARG A 170 7.57 12.59 -10.07
N SER A 171 6.45 12.01 -10.45
CA SER A 171 6.14 10.60 -10.25
C SER A 171 5.23 10.05 -11.35
N ARG A 172 4.96 8.75 -11.32
CA ARG A 172 4.00 8.10 -12.22
C ARG A 172 2.76 7.72 -11.43
N ARG A 173 1.57 8.15 -11.86
CA ARG A 173 0.26 7.72 -11.32
C ARG A 173 -0.14 6.35 -11.89
N LEU A 174 -1.10 5.67 -11.27
CA LEU A 174 -1.77 4.54 -11.91
C LEU A 174 -2.62 5.00 -13.10
N SER A 175 -2.69 4.14 -14.11
CA SER A 175 -3.59 4.26 -15.25
C SER A 175 -4.39 2.96 -15.40
N TRP A 176 -5.64 3.10 -15.84
CA TRP A 176 -6.54 1.99 -16.17
C TRP A 176 -7.06 2.19 -17.59
N ASP A 177 -6.80 1.23 -18.48
CA ASP A 177 -7.22 1.31 -19.89
C ASP A 177 -8.57 0.65 -20.18
N GLY A 178 -9.29 0.20 -19.13
CA GLY A 178 -10.50 -0.62 -19.24
C GLY A 178 -10.22 -2.11 -19.04
N THR A 179 -8.96 -2.54 -19.11
CA THR A 179 -8.55 -3.95 -18.96
C THR A 179 -7.37 -4.15 -18.02
N ARG A 180 -6.43 -3.20 -17.99
CA ARG A 180 -5.15 -3.37 -17.32
C ARG A 180 -4.76 -2.15 -16.50
N LEU A 181 -4.31 -2.42 -15.27
CA LEU A 181 -3.62 -1.45 -14.43
C LEU A 181 -2.16 -1.32 -14.87
N SER A 182 -1.68 -0.09 -15.01
CA SER A 182 -0.30 0.23 -15.35
C SER A 182 0.16 1.51 -14.65
N LEU A 183 1.45 1.81 -14.72
CA LEU A 183 1.98 3.13 -14.36
C LEU A 183 1.89 4.04 -15.60
N GLY A 184 1.23 5.18 -15.46
CA GLY A 184 1.10 6.21 -16.49
C GLY A 184 2.42 6.93 -16.80
N PRO A 185 2.39 7.99 -17.61
CA PRO A 185 3.56 8.84 -17.84
C PRO A 185 4.01 9.53 -16.55
N GLU A 186 5.25 10.02 -16.55
CA GLU A 186 5.71 10.91 -15.48
C GLU A 186 4.95 12.23 -15.52
N GLN A 187 4.60 12.72 -14.33
CA GLN A 187 3.94 13.99 -14.13
C GLN A 187 4.35 14.59 -12.79
N ASP A 188 4.26 15.91 -12.68
CA ASP A 188 4.59 16.66 -11.48
C ASP A 188 3.30 16.85 -10.67
N ASP A 189 3.19 16.17 -9.53
CA ASP A 189 2.03 16.23 -8.64
C ASP A 189 2.37 17.00 -7.35
N PRO A 190 1.45 17.83 -6.84
CA PRO A 190 1.62 18.41 -5.52
C PRO A 190 1.51 17.35 -4.42
N ALA A 191 2.34 17.49 -3.39
CA ALA A 191 2.27 16.71 -2.17
C ALA A 191 2.45 17.62 -0.94
N ASP A 192 1.68 17.37 0.11
CA ASP A 192 1.98 17.91 1.44
C ASP A 192 3.31 17.33 1.94
N TYR A 193 4.08 18.11 2.68
CA TYR A 193 5.32 17.63 3.31
C TYR A 193 5.47 18.06 4.76
N ARG A 194 4.48 18.82 5.27
CA ARG A 194 4.47 19.38 6.61
C ARG A 194 3.09 19.31 7.25
N VAL A 195 3.13 19.26 8.57
CA VAL A 195 1.98 19.29 9.49
C VAL A 195 2.23 20.37 10.54
N PRO A 196 1.24 20.75 11.38
CA PRO A 196 1.45 21.75 12.43
C PRO A 196 2.65 21.46 13.35
N GLU A 197 2.95 20.18 13.61
CA GLU A 197 4.05 19.72 14.47
C GLU A 197 5.42 19.76 13.79
N GLY A 198 5.50 19.96 12.46
CA GLY A 198 6.75 20.02 11.72
C GLY A 198 6.73 19.27 10.38
N THR A 199 7.85 18.60 10.07
CA THR A 199 8.05 17.87 8.82
C THR A 199 8.45 16.42 9.12
N PHE A 200 8.00 15.49 8.27
CA PHE A 200 8.38 14.08 8.38
C PHE A 200 9.79 13.85 7.83
N VAL A 201 10.11 14.55 6.73
CA VAL A 201 11.43 14.61 6.12
C VAL A 201 12.02 15.99 6.39
N HIS A 202 13.11 16.02 7.16
CA HIS A 202 13.81 17.27 7.45
C HIS A 202 14.65 17.70 6.25
N ASP A 203 14.75 19.03 6.06
CA ASP A 203 15.52 19.66 4.99
C ASP A 203 15.20 19.10 3.59
N LEU A 204 13.91 18.92 3.29
CA LEU A 204 13.44 18.46 1.99
C LEU A 204 13.90 19.43 0.89
N ALA A 205 14.55 18.91 -0.14
CA ALA A 205 15.17 19.68 -1.20
C ALA A 205 14.85 19.13 -2.59
N VAL A 206 14.98 19.99 -3.60
CA VAL A 206 14.91 19.56 -5.01
C VAL A 206 16.00 18.53 -5.30
N GLY A 207 15.64 17.46 -6.00
CA GLY A 207 16.49 16.30 -6.29
C GLY A 207 16.36 15.16 -5.27
N ASP A 208 15.71 15.38 -4.13
CA ASP A 208 15.41 14.30 -3.20
C ASP A 208 14.46 13.28 -3.82
N ARG A 209 14.73 12.01 -3.58
CA ARG A 209 13.79 10.92 -3.88
C ARG A 209 12.96 10.65 -2.65
N VAL A 210 11.65 10.55 -2.81
CA VAL A 210 10.71 10.45 -1.69
C VAL A 210 9.66 9.38 -1.90
N ALA A 211 9.18 8.83 -0.79
CA ALA A 211 7.95 8.06 -0.74
C ALA A 211 6.75 9.00 -0.51
N VAL A 212 5.66 8.77 -1.24
CA VAL A 212 4.42 9.53 -1.12
C VAL A 212 3.24 8.60 -0.86
N HIS A 213 2.45 8.89 0.16
CA HIS A 213 1.23 8.16 0.52
C HIS A 213 0.10 9.18 0.75
N TRP A 214 -1.03 9.03 0.05
CA TRP A 214 -2.15 9.99 0.10
C TRP A 214 -1.72 11.45 -0.13
N ASP A 215 -0.89 11.66 -1.17
CA ASP A 215 -0.34 12.97 -1.55
C ASP A 215 0.43 13.67 -0.39
N PHE A 216 1.03 12.88 0.51
CA PHE A 216 1.90 13.36 1.57
C PHE A 216 3.29 12.71 1.47
N VAL A 217 4.36 13.50 1.59
CA VAL A 217 5.76 13.05 1.60
C VAL A 217 6.07 12.36 2.93
N CYS A 218 6.21 11.03 2.90
CA CYS A 218 6.38 10.21 4.10
C CYS A 218 7.86 10.08 4.53
N ASP A 219 8.73 9.78 3.57
CA ASP A 219 10.14 9.44 3.83
C ASP A 219 11.04 9.84 2.65
N ARG A 220 12.34 10.01 2.92
CA ARG A 220 13.37 10.16 1.90
C ARG A 220 13.91 8.76 1.56
N LEU A 221 14.00 8.46 0.27
CA LEU A 221 14.43 7.17 -0.24
C LEU A 221 15.82 7.24 -0.87
N ASP A 222 16.63 6.22 -0.65
CA ASP A 222 17.85 6.00 -1.43
C ASP A 222 17.55 5.32 -2.79
N PRO A 223 18.53 5.26 -3.72
CA PRO A 223 18.33 4.62 -5.02
C PRO A 223 17.90 3.15 -4.97
N ASP A 224 18.42 2.36 -4.03
CA ASP A 224 18.14 0.92 -3.94
C ASP A 224 16.71 0.69 -3.44
N GLN A 225 16.27 1.51 -2.48
CA GLN A 225 14.88 1.53 -2.01
C GLN A 225 13.90 1.87 -3.12
N VAL A 226 14.22 2.86 -3.96
CA VAL A 226 13.39 3.21 -5.13
C VAL A 226 13.31 2.04 -6.12
N GLU A 227 14.43 1.38 -6.43
CA GLU A 227 14.44 0.24 -7.35
C GLU A 227 13.61 -0.94 -6.82
N ARG A 228 13.74 -1.25 -5.52
CA ARG A 228 12.96 -2.32 -4.87
C ARG A 228 11.47 -2.02 -4.86
N LEU A 229 11.07 -0.82 -4.46
CA LEU A 229 9.67 -0.39 -4.46
C LEU A 229 9.07 -0.43 -5.86
N ALA A 230 9.84 0.01 -6.88
CA ALA A 230 9.41 -0.05 -8.27
C ALA A 230 9.19 -1.49 -8.74
N ARG A 231 10.18 -2.36 -8.57
CA ARG A 231 10.12 -3.78 -8.95
C ARG A 231 8.97 -4.51 -8.26
N GLN A 232 8.75 -4.23 -6.97
CA GLN A 232 7.68 -4.83 -6.20
C GLN A 232 6.31 -4.34 -6.67
N THR A 233 6.15 -3.04 -6.94
CA THR A 233 4.92 -2.46 -7.48
C THR A 233 4.58 -3.08 -8.84
N GLU A 234 5.54 -3.17 -9.74
CA GLU A 234 5.36 -3.79 -11.06
C GLU A 234 4.98 -5.27 -10.96
N TRP A 235 5.61 -6.02 -10.06
CA TRP A 235 5.25 -7.42 -9.81
C TRP A 235 3.81 -7.55 -9.32
N GLN A 236 3.38 -6.69 -8.38
CA GLN A 236 2.03 -6.74 -7.84
C GLN A 236 0.99 -6.38 -8.91
N LEU A 237 1.25 -5.33 -9.69
CA LEU A 237 0.41 -4.97 -10.84
C LEU A 237 0.29 -6.13 -11.83
N ALA A 238 1.38 -6.85 -12.10
CA ALA A 238 1.34 -8.02 -12.98
C ALA A 238 0.46 -9.15 -12.41
N GLN A 239 0.52 -9.43 -11.10
CA GLN A 239 -0.33 -10.46 -10.49
C GLN A 239 -1.80 -10.06 -10.47
N THR A 240 -2.08 -8.81 -10.09
CA THR A 240 -3.45 -8.29 -10.05
C THR A 240 -4.08 -8.26 -11.44
N ASN A 241 -3.34 -7.84 -12.48
CA ASN A 241 -3.84 -7.90 -13.85
C ASN A 241 -4.16 -9.33 -14.31
N ARG A 242 -3.33 -10.33 -13.96
CA ARG A 242 -3.63 -11.74 -14.27
C ARG A 242 -4.94 -12.21 -13.63
N ARG A 243 -5.28 -11.72 -12.43
CA ARG A 243 -6.56 -12.02 -11.80
C ARG A 243 -7.70 -11.32 -12.54
N LEU A 244 -7.57 -10.03 -12.83
CA LEU A 244 -8.60 -9.26 -13.56
C LEU A 244 -8.90 -9.89 -14.93
N ASP A 245 -7.88 -10.36 -15.66
CA ASP A 245 -8.06 -11.06 -16.95
C ASP A 245 -8.89 -12.35 -16.82
N ARG A 246 -8.66 -13.12 -15.73
CA ARG A 246 -9.41 -14.35 -15.45
C ARG A 246 -10.86 -14.07 -15.12
N GLU A 247 -11.13 -13.02 -14.35
CA GLU A 247 -12.48 -12.59 -13.97
C GLU A 247 -13.31 -12.17 -15.21
N VAL A 248 -12.71 -11.43 -16.14
CA VAL A 248 -13.36 -11.07 -17.42
C VAL A 248 -13.70 -12.31 -18.26
N THR A 249 -12.80 -13.30 -18.27
CA THR A 249 -12.97 -14.53 -19.04
C THR A 249 -14.09 -15.41 -18.48
N THR A 250 -14.25 -15.49 -17.15
CA THR A 250 -15.34 -16.25 -16.51
C THR A 250 -16.71 -15.58 -16.60
N THR A 251 -16.77 -14.25 -16.78
CA THR A 251 -18.05 -13.51 -16.92
C THR A 251 -18.58 -13.41 -18.35
N SER A 252 -17.84 -13.84 -19.37
CA SER A 252 -18.35 -13.89 -20.75
C SER A 252 -19.37 -15.03 -20.93
N PRO A 253 -20.60 -14.78 -21.42
CA PRO A 253 -21.60 -15.84 -21.60
C PRO A 253 -21.10 -16.87 -22.62
N LYS A 254 -21.25 -18.17 -22.31
CA LYS A 254 -21.30 -19.22 -23.33
C LYS A 254 -22.29 -18.76 -24.40
N ARG A 255 -21.80 -18.48 -25.61
CA ARG A 255 -22.63 -18.53 -26.81
C ARG A 255 -23.21 -19.95 -26.84
N THR A 256 -24.44 -20.09 -26.38
CA THR A 256 -25.24 -21.27 -26.68
C THR A 256 -25.51 -21.20 -28.17
N ASP A 257 -24.76 -22.00 -28.93
CA ASP A 257 -25.11 -22.32 -30.31
C ASP A 257 -26.50 -22.94 -30.29
N GLY A 258 -27.48 -22.11 -30.64
CA GLY A 258 -28.85 -22.51 -30.84
C GLY A 258 -28.91 -23.47 -32.01
N ASN A 259 -28.98 -24.75 -31.67
CA ASN A 259 -29.38 -25.84 -32.53
C ASN A 259 -30.73 -25.51 -33.19
N VAL A 260 -30.72 -25.13 -34.47
CA VAL A 260 -31.92 -25.12 -35.30
C VAL A 260 -31.83 -26.34 -36.23
N SER A 261 -32.43 -27.43 -35.78
CA SER A 261 -32.89 -28.50 -36.65
C SER A 261 -34.40 -28.55 -36.55
N ARG A 262 -35.09 -28.42 -37.70
CA ARG A 262 -36.09 -29.39 -38.16
C ARG A 262 -36.64 -29.04 -39.56
N LEU A 263 -36.38 -29.97 -40.47
CA LEU A 263 -37.15 -30.40 -41.64
C LEU A 263 -38.64 -30.65 -41.28
N PRO A 264 -39.59 -30.71 -42.25
CA PRO A 264 -39.53 -31.46 -43.53
C PRO A 264 -39.28 -30.60 -44.78
#